data_AF-A0AAD8ADK4-F1
#
_entry.id   AF-A0AAD8ADK4-F1
#
_cell.length_a   1.000
_cell.length_b   1.000
_cell.length_c   1.000
_cell.angle_alpha   90.00
_cell.angle_beta   90.00
_cell.angle_gamma   90.00
#
_symmetry.space_group_name_H-M   'P 1'
#
loop_
_entity.id
_entity.type
_entity.pdbx_description
1 polymer ?
#
loop_
_entity_poly.entity_id
_entity_poly.type
_entity_poly.pdbx_seq_one_letter_code
_entity_poly.pdbx_strand_id
1 'polypeptide(L)'
;NFASWPVKVTLQNCSNSPLVVKVNTLGNSGSVSAANKNQLYSPHSSTSFRWVGLVGAWIDLGPHKSEDVFLSAAMGSPGTYDLGSRLEVVCRSPGAPEVDAVSQIWRIESSLVVSSALSSC
;
A
#
# COMPACT_ATOMS: atom_id res chain seq x y z
N ASN A 1 9.26 19.02 -0.59
CA ASN A 1 10.09 17.86 -0.21
C ASN A 1 9.19 16.73 0.22
N PHE A 2 9.24 15.60 -0.48
CA PHE A 2 8.57 14.38 -0.05
C PHE A 2 9.56 13.58 0.79
N ALA A 3 9.12 13.08 1.94
CA ALA A 3 9.86 12.04 2.65
C ALA A 3 9.27 10.68 2.26
N SER A 4 10.08 9.63 2.33
CA SER A 4 9.70 8.26 1.99
C SER A 4 9.93 7.35 3.19
N TRP A 5 8.92 6.56 3.53
CA TRP A 5 8.96 5.62 4.64
C TRP A 5 8.91 4.20 4.09
N PRO A 6 9.88 3.34 4.43
CA PRO A 6 9.87 1.95 4.00
C PRO A 6 8.68 1.23 4.63
N VAL A 7 7.99 0.41 3.84
CA VAL A 7 6.87 -0.41 4.27
C VAL A 7 7.09 -1.83 3.80
N LYS A 8 6.89 -2.78 4.71
CA LYS A 8 6.87 -4.21 4.40
C LYS A 8 5.43 -4.67 4.32
N VAL A 9 5.04 -5.23 3.18
CA VAL A 9 3.73 -5.85 2.96
C VAL A 9 3.93 -7.36 2.95
N THR A 10 3.35 -8.05 3.93
CA THR A 10 3.40 -9.51 3.99
C THR A 10 2.15 -10.08 3.33
N LEU A 11 2.34 -10.82 2.24
CA LEU A 11 1.29 -11.58 1.57
C LEU A 11 1.22 -12.96 2.22
N GLN A 12 0.04 -13.39 2.65
CA GLN A 12 -0.17 -14.72 3.22
C GLN A 12 -1.23 -15.46 2.39
N ASN A 13 -0.86 -16.62 1.85
CA ASN A 13 -1.84 -17.54 1.29
C ASN A 13 -2.47 -18.34 2.44
N CYS A 14 -3.77 -18.15 2.68
CA CYS A 14 -4.52 -18.90 3.69
C CYS A 14 -5.28 -20.10 3.11
N SER A 15 -5.07 -20.41 1.82
CA SER A 15 -5.73 -21.50 1.12
C SER A 15 -4.87 -22.77 1.06
N ASN A 16 -5.53 -23.89 0.76
CA ASN A 16 -4.87 -25.18 0.53
C ASN A 16 -4.28 -25.31 -0.89
N SER A 17 -4.44 -24.29 -1.73
CA SER A 17 -4.02 -24.31 -3.14
C SER A 17 -2.94 -23.27 -3.39
N PRO A 18 -2.03 -23.49 -4.36
CA PRO A 18 -1.13 -22.44 -4.81
C PRO A 18 -1.92 -21.31 -5.46
N LEU A 19 -1.44 -20.07 -5.29
CA LEU A 19 -2.00 -18.87 -5.88
C LEU A 19 -0.89 -18.09 -6.59
N VAL A 20 -1.25 -17.35 -7.63
CA VAL A 20 -0.40 -16.31 -8.22
C VAL A 20 -1.01 -14.97 -7.84
N VAL A 21 -0.23 -14.13 -7.19
CA VAL A 21 -0.68 -12.89 -6.55
C VAL A 21 0.02 -11.69 -7.20
N LYS A 22 -0.71 -10.61 -7.46
CA LYS A 22 -0.15 -9.37 -8.02
C LYS A 22 -0.55 -8.19 -7.16
N VAL A 23 0.46 -7.46 -6.67
CA VAL A 23 0.27 -6.22 -5.90
C VAL A 23 0.39 -5.03 -6.85
N ASN A 24 -0.70 -4.27 -6.96
CA ASN A 24 -0.82 -3.04 -7.71
C ASN A 24 -0.90 -1.84 -6.75
N THR A 25 -0.34 -0.71 -7.17
CA THR A 25 -0.45 0.55 -6.43
C THR A 25 -1.36 1.50 -7.19
N LEU A 26 -2.37 2.04 -6.51
CA LEU A 26 -3.35 2.95 -7.11
C LEU A 26 -2.84 4.39 -7.01
N GLY A 27 -2.49 4.98 -8.16
CA GLY A 27 -1.96 6.34 -8.23
C GLY A 27 -2.08 6.98 -9.61
N ASN A 28 -3.11 7.82 -9.78
CA ASN A 28 -3.33 8.67 -10.95
C ASN A 28 -2.31 9.83 -11.05
N SER A 29 -2.07 10.24 -12.28
CA SER A 29 -1.32 11.39 -12.81
C SER A 29 -1.77 12.79 -12.33
N GLY A 30 -2.21 12.96 -11.09
CA GLY A 30 -2.72 14.22 -10.53
C GLY A 30 -1.83 14.74 -9.41
N SER A 31 -1.47 16.02 -9.47
CA SER A 31 -0.68 16.71 -8.45
C SER A 31 -1.18 16.39 -7.05
N VAL A 32 -0.26 16.03 -6.16
CA VAL A 32 -0.49 15.98 -4.71
C VAL A 32 -0.90 17.39 -4.29
N SER A 33 -2.20 17.67 -4.24
CA SER A 33 -2.70 18.96 -3.76
C SER A 33 -2.18 19.14 -2.34
N ALA A 34 -1.40 20.19 -2.14
CA ALA A 34 -0.77 20.51 -0.88
C ALA A 34 -1.82 20.44 0.23
N ALA A 35 -1.61 19.53 1.18
CA ALA A 35 -2.47 19.42 2.35
C ALA A 35 -2.56 20.81 2.99
N ASN A 36 -3.79 21.33 3.12
CA ASN A 36 -4.05 22.59 3.80
C ASN A 36 -3.47 22.50 5.22
N LYS A 37 -2.53 23.40 5.54
CA LYS A 37 -1.78 23.46 6.81
C LYS A 37 -2.65 23.57 8.08
N ASN A 38 -3.98 23.70 7.95
CA ASN A 38 -4.93 23.81 9.05
C ASN A 38 -5.63 22.49 9.43
N GLN A 39 -5.34 21.36 8.77
CA GLN A 39 -5.91 20.05 9.13
C GLN A 39 -4.87 19.12 9.78
N LEU A 40 -4.23 19.60 10.86
CA LEU A 40 -3.34 18.77 11.69
C LEU A 40 -4.09 17.63 12.40
N TYR A 41 -5.42 17.73 12.48
CA TYR A 41 -6.31 16.71 13.02
C TYR A 41 -7.52 16.53 12.10
N SER A 42 -7.36 15.79 11.00
CA SER A 42 -8.53 15.18 10.35
C SER A 42 -8.90 13.92 11.16
N PRO A 43 -10.18 13.72 11.50
CA PRO A 43 -10.63 12.47 12.15
C PRO A 43 -10.48 11.24 11.24
N HIS A 44 -10.16 11.46 9.96
CA HIS A 44 -10.01 10.42 8.95
C HIS A 44 -8.56 10.40 8.43
N SER A 45 -8.01 9.20 8.26
CA SER A 45 -6.71 8.97 7.63
C SER A 45 -6.69 9.52 6.20
N SER A 46 -5.61 10.22 5.85
CA SER A 46 -5.39 10.79 4.53
C SER A 46 -5.04 9.71 3.51
N THR A 47 -5.59 9.84 2.31
CA THR A 47 -5.17 9.06 1.13
C THR A 47 -4.18 9.85 0.27
N SER A 48 -3.68 11.02 0.72
CA SER A 48 -2.78 11.88 -0.06
C SER A 48 -1.30 11.48 0.12
N PHE A 49 -0.97 10.29 -0.38
CA PHE A 49 0.39 9.75 -0.44
C PHE A 49 0.56 8.96 -1.74
N ARG A 50 1.79 8.54 -2.04
CA ARG A 50 2.08 7.64 -3.17
C ARG A 50 2.93 6.46 -2.73
N TRP A 51 2.72 5.31 -3.36
CA TRP A 51 3.66 4.20 -3.26
C TRP A 51 4.84 4.38 -4.22
N VAL A 52 6.00 3.92 -3.78
CA VAL A 52 7.26 3.87 -4.54
C VAL A 52 7.84 2.46 -4.32
N GLY A 53 8.25 1.77 -5.39
CA GLY A 53 8.79 0.41 -5.28
C GLY A 53 8.29 -0.51 -6.40
N LEU A 54 8.46 -1.82 -6.22
CA LEU A 54 8.05 -2.83 -7.20
C LEU A 54 6.53 -2.92 -7.26
N VAL A 55 5.96 -2.73 -8.46
CA VAL A 55 4.51 -2.76 -8.71
C VAL A 55 4.23 -3.68 -9.89
N GLY A 56 3.17 -4.48 -9.80
CA GLY A 56 2.62 -5.22 -10.94
C GLY A 56 3.33 -6.52 -11.29
N ALA A 57 4.28 -7.00 -10.49
CA ALA A 57 4.85 -8.33 -10.64
C ALA A 57 3.88 -9.40 -10.10
N TRP A 58 3.77 -10.52 -10.82
CA TRP A 58 3.11 -11.73 -10.35
C TRP A 58 4.07 -12.52 -9.46
N ILE A 59 3.58 -12.93 -8.29
CA ILE A 59 4.31 -13.66 -7.27
C ILE A 59 3.63 -15.01 -7.09
N ASP A 60 4.38 -16.09 -7.27
CA ASP A 60 3.90 -17.44 -6.97
C ASP A 60 3.91 -17.66 -5.45
N LEU A 61 2.76 -18.03 -4.90
CA LEU A 61 2.57 -18.22 -3.47
C LEU A 61 1.98 -19.60 -3.20
N GLY A 62 2.81 -20.51 -2.68
CA GLY A 62 2.39 -21.86 -2.33
C GLY A 62 1.31 -21.90 -1.24
N PRO A 63 0.62 -23.04 -1.04
CA PRO A 63 -0.35 -23.22 0.04
C PRO A 63 0.26 -22.87 1.40
N HIS A 64 -0.44 -22.08 2.21
CA HIS A 64 -0.01 -21.67 3.54
C HIS A 64 1.36 -20.96 3.60
N LYS A 65 1.86 -20.44 2.47
CA LYS A 65 3.12 -19.69 2.40
C LYS A 65 2.90 -18.19 2.48
N SER A 66 3.95 -17.50 2.93
CA SER A 66 4.03 -16.05 2.94
C SER A 66 5.19 -15.54 2.08
N GLU A 67 5.02 -14.34 1.55
CA GLU A 67 6.06 -13.60 0.84
C GLU A 67 6.03 -12.14 1.28
N ASP A 68 7.21 -11.52 1.38
CA ASP A 68 7.35 -10.11 1.75
C ASP A 68 7.59 -9.25 0.51
N VAL A 69 6.75 -8.23 0.33
CA VAL A 69 6.88 -7.20 -0.70
C VAL A 69 7.33 -5.90 -0.03
N PHE A 70 8.45 -5.34 -0.50
CA PHE A 70 9.01 -4.11 0.03
C PHE A 70 8.59 -2.92 -0.83
N LEU A 71 7.88 -1.99 -0.21
CA LEU A 71 7.41 -0.74 -0.80
C LEU A 71 7.93 0.45 0.01
N SER A 72 7.67 1.65 -0.47
CA SER A 72 7.91 2.89 0.26
C SER A 72 6.72 3.84 0.07
N ALA A 73 6.19 4.36 1.17
CA ALA A 73 5.14 5.36 1.14
C ALA A 73 5.78 6.76 1.14
N ALA A 74 5.55 7.55 0.09
CA ALA A 74 6.04 8.91 0.00
C ALA A 74 4.92 9.93 0.31
N MET A 75 5.16 10.78 1.31
CA MET A 75 4.22 11.78 1.83
C MET A 75 4.84 13.17 1.85
N GLY A 76 4.01 14.19 1.63
CA GLY A 76 4.44 15.59 1.56
C GLY A 76 4.31 16.36 2.87
N SER A 77 3.64 15.82 3.87
CA SER A 77 3.34 16.51 5.13
C SER A 77 3.23 15.52 6.30
N PRO A 78 3.31 16.00 7.56
CA PRO A 78 2.83 15.27 8.73
C PRO A 78 1.33 14.96 8.62
N GLY A 79 0.89 13.88 9.27
CA GLY A 79 -0.50 13.43 9.29
C GLY A 79 -0.65 11.92 9.49
N THR A 80 -1.90 11.48 9.59
CA THR A 80 -2.27 10.06 9.59
C THR A 80 -2.62 9.62 8.17
N TYR A 81 -2.08 8.51 7.69
CA TYR A 81 -2.27 8.02 6.32
C TYR A 81 -2.81 6.59 6.30
N ASP A 82 -3.82 6.35 5.45
CA ASP A 82 -4.36 5.01 5.19
C ASP A 82 -3.56 4.37 4.06
N LEU A 83 -2.57 3.55 4.43
CA LEU A 83 -1.69 2.91 3.45
C LEU A 83 -2.44 1.88 2.58
N GLY A 84 -3.54 1.30 3.07
CA GLY A 84 -4.33 0.31 2.36
C GLY A 84 -5.17 0.90 1.22
N SER A 85 -5.61 2.15 1.36
CA SER A 85 -6.45 2.85 0.37
C SER A 85 -5.87 2.92 -1.05
N ARG A 86 -4.56 2.69 -1.22
CA ARG A 86 -3.86 2.74 -2.50
C ARG A 86 -3.16 1.45 -2.89
N LEU A 87 -3.51 0.34 -2.26
CA LEU A 87 -3.08 -0.98 -2.70
C LEU A 87 -4.28 -1.72 -3.27
N GLU A 88 -4.07 -2.32 -4.42
CA GLU A 88 -4.93 -3.36 -4.95
C GLU A 88 -4.09 -4.63 -5.01
N VAL A 89 -4.64 -5.76 -4.58
CA VAL A 89 -4.01 -7.04 -4.89
C VAL A 89 -5.06 -7.94 -5.49
N VAL A 90 -4.67 -8.60 -6.55
CA VAL A 90 -5.46 -9.61 -7.23
C VAL A 90 -4.76 -10.94 -7.14
N CYS A 91 -5.52 -12.03 -7.12
CA CYS A 91 -4.93 -13.36 -7.20
C CYS A 91 -5.69 -14.25 -8.18
N ARG A 92 -4.99 -15.25 -8.70
CA ARG A 92 -5.55 -16.27 -9.60
C ARG A 92 -4.90 -17.62 -9.33
N SER A 93 -5.51 -18.68 -9.84
CA SER A 93 -4.88 -19.99 -9.88
C SER A 93 -3.66 -19.98 -10.81
N PRO A 94 -2.60 -20.76 -10.53
CA PRO A 94 -1.50 -20.94 -11.46
C PRO A 94 -1.98 -21.39 -12.84
N GLY A 95 -1.42 -20.78 -13.89
CA GLY A 95 -1.80 -21.04 -15.28
C GLY A 95 -3.13 -20.41 -15.76
N ALA A 96 -3.97 -19.88 -14.86
CA ALA A 96 -5.17 -19.15 -15.25
C ALA A 96 -4.80 -17.81 -15.93
N PRO A 97 -5.58 -17.32 -16.91
CA PRO A 97 -5.36 -16.02 -17.53
C PRO A 97 -5.58 -14.85 -16.55
N GLU A 98 -5.00 -13.68 -16.84
CA GLU A 98 -5.11 -12.49 -15.98
C GLU A 98 -6.56 -11.98 -15.83
N VAL A 99 -7.42 -12.23 -16.82
CA VAL A 99 -8.86 -11.90 -16.75
C VAL A 99 -9.60 -12.65 -15.66
N ASP A 100 -9.08 -13.80 -15.23
CA ASP A 100 -9.66 -14.61 -14.15
C ASP A 100 -9.13 -14.19 -12.77
N ALA A 101 -8.32 -13.13 -12.70
CA ALA A 101 -7.79 -12.63 -11.43
C ALA A 101 -8.90 -11.98 -10.60
N VAL A 102 -8.96 -12.37 -9.33
CA VAL A 102 -9.96 -11.93 -8.37
C VAL A 102 -9.35 -10.93 -7.41
N SER A 103 -9.97 -9.75 -7.31
CA SER A 103 -9.58 -8.73 -6.34
C SER A 103 -9.79 -9.22 -4.92
N GLN A 104 -8.74 -9.10 -4.11
CA GLN A 104 -8.76 -9.49 -2.72
C GLN A 104 -9.21 -8.28 -1.89
N ILE A 105 -10.23 -8.49 -1.07
CA ILE A 105 -10.76 -7.47 -0.15
C ILE A 105 -10.11 -7.69 1.21
N TRP A 106 -9.49 -6.64 1.73
CA TRP A 106 -8.88 -6.60 3.06
C TRP A 106 -9.29 -5.35 3.80
N ARG A 107 -9.38 -5.49 5.12
CA ARG A 107 -9.33 -4.37 6.04
C ARG A 107 -7.88 -4.20 6.46
N ILE A 108 -7.12 -3.44 5.68
CA ILE A 108 -5.77 -3.09 6.09
C ILE A 108 -5.90 -2.02 7.19
N GLU A 109 -5.84 -2.45 8.45
CA GLU A 109 -5.72 -1.53 9.59
C GLU A 109 -4.28 -1.00 9.68
N SER A 110 -3.82 -0.30 8.64
CA SER A 110 -2.49 0.31 8.59
C SER A 110 -2.61 1.82 8.56
N SER A 111 -2.43 2.46 9.71
CA SER A 111 -2.26 3.90 9.81
C SER A 111 -0.79 4.23 10.01
N LEU A 112 -0.25 5.11 9.18
CA LEU A 112 1.07 5.71 9.41
C LEU A 112 0.88 7.12 9.95
N VAL A 113 1.39 7.38 11.14
CA VAL A 113 1.41 8.71 11.74
C VAL A 113 2.79 9.33 11.52
N VAL A 114 2.84 10.40 10.74
CA VAL A 114 4.03 11.21 10.53
C VAL A 114 3.91 12.46 11.40
N SER A 115 4.85 12.68 12.32
CA SER A 115 4.96 13.90 13.10
C SER A 115 6.10 14.78 12.59
N SER A 116 5.96 16.10 12.70
CA SER A 116 7.10 17.01 12.59
C SER A 116 7.96 16.89 13.84
N ALA A 117 9.25 16.63 13.71
CA ALA A 117 10.18 16.78 14.84
C ALA A 117 10.13 18.24 15.33
N LEU A 118 9.99 18.45 16.64
CA LEU A 118 10.35 19.75 17.21
C LEU A 118 11.86 19.90 16.97
N SER A 119 12.24 20.80 16.07
CA SER A 119 13.60 21.33 16.06
C SER A 119 13.78 22.08 17.38
N SER A 120 14.45 21.45 18.34
CA SER A 120 14.97 22.14 19.52
C SER A 120 15.95 23.20 19.04
N CYS A 121 15.56 24.47 19.14
CA CYS A 121 16.43 25.63 18.95
C CYS A 121 17.51 25.68 20.03
#